data_AF-A0A8I1RUT1-F1
#
_entry.id   AF-A0A8I1RUT1-F1
#
_cell.length_a   1.000
_cell.length_b   1.000
_cell.length_c   1.000
_cell.angle_alpha   90.00
_cell.angle_beta   90.00
_cell.angle_gamma   90.00
#
_symmetry.space_group_name_H-M   'P 1'
#
loop_
_entity.id
_entity.type
_entity.pdbx_description
1 polymer ?
#
loop_
_entity_poly.entity_id
_entity_poly.type
_entity_poly.pdbx_seq_one_letter_code
_entity_poly.pdbx_strand_id
1 'polypeptide(L)'
;MSISQITPPYSAAALHPPHRRSAAIWHDARLAPALAAALCAFLITAFAPQVFNDSDTYWHITAGQWMLSHGAVLHSDPFSFTAYGKPWHTQEWLAEILMALSFRAGGWAGVATLFGAAAAALAGLLAYHLGRWLGRLNLAVVLVVSLACVAGSLLARPHLLALPLLEIWAAGLVIARSENRAPSFALLPVMTLWANLHGSFMAGLALIVPLALEAVLTAERERGRVATRWALFLLAAIAAAAITPFGPESLIFPPKLMALGGLAHIGEWQAADFSTITPLEIALLATIFVVVSRGIKIPPIRLLLLLGLTHFALKHVRHEMILAVVAPLLLAEPLANGLNEGAKKTTAAVPFHPMIAGVLGLLLAAGLILRLSLPIVRTDGAMTPRTALAHVPPELKQLPLLNDYAFGGYLIFSGIEPFIDSRADLHGDAFLKNYAKLKAGDSAALAHTLQTYRIRWALLEPHTPLTAALSAMPGWHEVYSDNTAAVFTQRVPG
;
A
#
# COMPACT_ATOMS: atom_id res chain seq x y z
N MET A 1 -40.31 -44.09 62.57
CA MET A 1 -40.91 -44.31 61.24
C MET A 1 -41.90 -43.19 60.98
N SER A 2 -41.84 -42.35 59.95
CA SER A 2 -40.76 -41.80 59.12
C SER A 2 -41.31 -40.44 58.67
N ILE A 3 -40.52 -39.38 58.85
CA ILE A 3 -40.88 -37.99 58.56
C ILE A 3 -40.64 -37.75 57.06
N SER A 4 -41.69 -37.43 56.29
CA SER A 4 -41.53 -37.05 54.87
C SER A 4 -41.33 -35.53 54.76
N GLN A 5 -40.07 -35.12 54.63
CA GLN A 5 -39.68 -33.76 54.26
C GLN A 5 -40.01 -33.51 52.77
N ILE A 6 -40.70 -32.41 52.50
CA ILE A 6 -40.91 -31.87 51.16
C ILE A 6 -39.78 -30.88 50.88
N THR A 7 -38.88 -31.23 49.97
CA THR A 7 -37.90 -30.32 49.35
C THR A 7 -38.26 -30.12 47.86
N PRO A 8 -38.32 -28.89 47.34
CA PRO A 8 -38.47 -28.66 45.91
C PRO A 8 -37.10 -28.78 45.19
N PRO A 9 -37.03 -29.24 43.92
CA PRO A 9 -35.78 -29.24 43.17
C PRO A 9 -35.54 -27.85 42.59
N TYR A 10 -34.61 -27.09 43.16
CA TYR A 10 -33.92 -26.03 42.45
C TYR A 10 -33.01 -26.67 41.40
N SER A 11 -33.40 -26.60 40.13
CA SER A 11 -32.50 -26.89 39.01
C SER A 11 -31.56 -25.70 38.82
N ALA A 12 -30.31 -25.87 39.28
CA ALA A 12 -29.25 -24.93 39.00
C ALA A 12 -28.89 -25.04 37.50
N ALA A 13 -29.36 -24.08 36.72
CA ALA A 13 -28.86 -23.82 35.38
C ALA A 13 -27.35 -23.53 35.48
N ALA A 14 -26.53 -24.45 34.97
CA ALA A 14 -25.09 -24.28 34.88
C ALA A 14 -24.77 -23.12 33.93
N LEU A 15 -24.52 -21.93 34.49
CA LEU A 15 -23.88 -20.81 33.83
C LEU A 15 -22.45 -21.22 33.47
N HIS A 16 -22.21 -21.56 32.20
CA HIS A 16 -20.85 -21.70 31.68
C HIS A 16 -20.15 -20.33 31.70
N PRO A 17 -18.97 -20.19 32.33
CA PRO A 17 -18.25 -18.92 32.38
C PRO A 17 -17.58 -18.58 31.03
N PRO A 18 -17.44 -17.29 30.68
CA PRO A 18 -16.95 -16.84 29.36
C PRO A 18 -15.41 -16.82 29.25
N HIS A 19 -14.70 -17.79 29.83
CA HIS A 19 -13.22 -17.79 29.87
C HIS A 19 -12.52 -18.71 28.84
N ARG A 20 -13.25 -19.34 27.90
CA ARG A 20 -12.66 -20.31 26.94
C ARG A 20 -12.23 -19.77 25.58
N ARG A 21 -12.30 -18.46 25.30
CA ARG A 21 -11.98 -17.92 23.95
C ARG A 21 -10.49 -17.66 23.72
N SER A 22 -9.72 -17.29 24.74
CA SER A 22 -8.29 -16.93 24.58
C SER A 22 -7.38 -18.14 24.39
N ALA A 23 -7.68 -19.28 25.04
CA ALA A 23 -6.92 -20.53 24.86
C ALA A 23 -7.14 -21.17 23.48
N ALA A 24 -8.27 -20.92 22.82
CA ALA A 24 -8.64 -21.55 21.55
C ALA A 24 -7.80 -21.06 20.35
N ILE A 25 -7.30 -19.82 20.38
CA ILE A 25 -6.56 -19.22 19.26
C ILE A 25 -5.18 -19.88 19.08
N TRP A 26 -4.50 -20.21 20.19
CA TRP A 26 -3.17 -20.83 20.17
C TRP A 26 -3.16 -22.27 19.67
N HIS A 27 -4.33 -22.91 19.58
CA HIS A 27 -4.50 -24.25 19.03
C HIS A 27 -4.94 -24.26 17.56
N ASP A 28 -5.07 -23.09 16.92
CA ASP A 28 -5.42 -23.01 15.50
C ASP A 28 -4.23 -23.42 14.61
N ALA A 29 -4.40 -24.49 13.84
CA ALA A 29 -3.39 -25.03 12.94
C ALA A 29 -2.95 -24.03 11.83
N ARG A 30 -3.72 -22.97 11.60
CA ARG A 30 -3.41 -21.90 10.64
C ARG A 30 -2.43 -20.86 11.20
N LEU A 31 -2.18 -20.85 12.50
CA LEU A 31 -1.39 -19.81 13.15
C LEU A 31 0.10 -19.87 12.78
N ALA A 32 0.74 -21.05 12.77
CA ALA A 32 2.16 -21.10 12.40
C ALA A 32 2.45 -20.79 10.92
N PRO A 33 1.69 -21.26 9.90
CA PRO A 33 1.94 -20.80 8.53
C PRO A 33 1.71 -19.30 8.38
N ALA A 34 0.73 -18.72 9.10
CA ALA A 34 0.53 -17.28 9.15
C ALA A 34 1.72 -16.54 9.75
N LEU A 35 2.23 -16.99 10.91
CA LEU A 35 3.40 -16.39 11.54
C LEU A 35 4.69 -16.58 10.73
N ALA A 36 4.82 -17.71 10.02
CA ALA A 36 5.95 -17.95 9.12
C ALA A 36 5.91 -16.99 7.92
N ALA A 37 4.75 -16.83 7.28
CA ALA A 37 4.56 -15.87 6.20
C ALA A 37 4.81 -14.43 6.68
N ALA A 38 4.29 -14.08 7.86
CA ALA A 38 4.52 -12.78 8.48
C ALA A 38 6.00 -12.52 8.77
N LEU A 39 6.72 -13.50 9.33
CA LEU A 39 8.15 -13.40 9.59
C LEU A 39 8.96 -13.22 8.31
N CYS A 40 8.70 -14.02 7.27
CA CYS A 40 9.39 -13.89 6.00
C CYS A 40 9.17 -12.51 5.37
N ALA A 41 7.91 -12.05 5.30
CA ALA A 41 7.59 -10.74 4.75
C ALA A 41 8.21 -9.60 5.58
N PHE A 42 8.19 -9.71 6.92
CA PHE A 42 8.86 -8.77 7.80
C PHE A 42 10.35 -8.66 7.49
N LEU A 43 11.05 -9.80 7.45
CA LEU A 43 12.50 -9.83 7.23
C LEU A 43 12.87 -9.30 5.85
N ILE A 44 12.12 -9.67 4.81
CA ILE A 44 12.35 -9.17 3.45
C ILE A 44 12.17 -7.65 3.43
N THR A 45 11.04 -7.13 3.90
CA THR A 45 10.74 -5.69 3.77
C THR A 45 11.56 -4.82 4.72
N ALA A 46 11.77 -5.23 5.96
CA ALA A 46 12.45 -4.41 6.97
C ALA A 46 13.99 -4.37 6.78
N PHE A 47 14.58 -5.37 6.12
CA PHE A 47 16.03 -5.46 5.96
C PHE A 47 16.52 -5.25 4.53
N ALA A 48 15.63 -5.32 3.53
CA ALA A 48 15.99 -5.02 2.15
C ALA A 48 16.12 -3.50 1.92
N PRO A 49 17.22 -3.01 1.30
CA PRO A 49 17.36 -1.58 0.99
C PRO A 49 16.30 -1.06 0.01
N GLN A 50 15.70 -1.95 -0.78
CA GLN A 50 14.66 -1.66 -1.77
C GLN A 50 13.42 -1.00 -1.16
N VAL A 51 13.14 -1.20 0.14
CA VAL A 51 12.01 -0.54 0.82
C VAL A 51 12.07 0.98 0.73
N PHE A 52 13.26 1.56 0.54
CA PHE A 52 13.46 3.00 0.39
C PHE A 52 13.81 3.42 -1.05
N ASN A 53 13.49 2.60 -2.04
CA ASN A 53 13.68 2.92 -3.45
C ASN A 53 12.52 3.77 -4.00
N ASP A 54 12.18 4.83 -3.28
CA ASP A 54 11.05 5.70 -3.60
C ASP A 54 11.34 7.12 -3.08
N SER A 55 11.20 8.12 -3.95
CA SER A 55 11.42 9.53 -3.60
C SER A 55 10.40 10.05 -2.60
N ASP A 56 9.20 9.46 -2.56
CA ASP A 56 8.04 10.05 -1.89
C ASP A 56 8.12 9.84 -0.39
N THR A 57 8.83 8.79 0.02
CA THR A 57 9.13 8.48 1.42
C THR A 57 9.58 9.74 2.19
N TYR A 58 10.43 10.56 1.57
CA TYR A 58 10.98 11.77 2.17
C TYR A 58 9.91 12.84 2.45
N TRP A 59 9.09 13.17 1.45
CA TRP A 59 8.10 14.22 1.64
C TRP A 59 6.92 13.75 2.49
N HIS A 60 6.55 12.47 2.48
CA HIS A 60 5.54 11.92 3.40
C HIS A 60 5.97 12.08 4.87
N ILE A 61 7.24 11.77 5.19
CA ILE A 61 7.78 11.97 6.53
C ILE A 61 7.72 13.46 6.90
N THR A 62 8.09 14.34 5.96
CA THR A 62 8.10 15.80 6.19
C THR A 62 6.68 16.34 6.39
N ALA A 63 5.71 15.90 5.59
CA ALA A 63 4.29 16.24 5.73
C ALA A 63 3.76 15.82 7.10
N GLY A 64 4.04 14.59 7.54
CA GLY A 64 3.68 14.12 8.87
C GLY A 64 4.34 14.94 10.00
N GLN A 65 5.61 15.31 9.85
CA GLN A 65 6.31 16.16 10.82
C GLN A 65 5.71 17.57 10.89
N TRP A 66 5.33 18.14 9.75
CA TRP A 66 4.62 19.41 9.67
C TRP A 66 3.27 19.32 10.38
N MET A 67 2.44 18.31 10.08
CA MET A 67 1.13 18.15 10.70
C MET A 67 1.23 17.96 12.22
N LEU A 68 2.20 17.18 12.69
CA LEU A 68 2.45 16.99 14.12
C LEU A 68 2.92 18.27 14.83
N SER A 69 3.68 19.13 14.15
CA SER A 69 4.19 20.38 14.74
C SER A 69 3.16 21.50 14.75
N HIS A 70 2.25 21.52 13.77
CA HIS A 70 1.22 22.56 13.63
C HIS A 70 -0.13 22.16 14.25
N GLY A 71 -0.33 20.87 14.54
CA GLY A 71 -1.60 20.36 15.07
C GLY A 71 -2.76 20.44 14.09
N ALA A 72 -2.47 20.41 12.78
CA ALA A 72 -3.45 20.58 11.71
C ALA A 72 -3.14 19.66 10.52
N VAL A 73 -4.17 19.23 9.81
CA VAL A 73 -4.03 18.49 8.54
C VAL A 73 -3.71 19.47 7.42
N LEU A 74 -2.86 19.06 6.48
CA LEU A 74 -2.45 19.88 5.35
C LEU A 74 -3.57 19.98 4.30
N HIS A 75 -4.01 21.21 4.03
CA HIS A 75 -4.98 21.53 2.97
C HIS A 75 -4.35 22.32 1.80
N SER A 76 -3.10 22.73 1.93
CA SER A 76 -2.35 23.47 0.92
C SER A 76 -0.86 23.12 0.99
N ASP A 77 -0.13 23.27 -0.12
CA ASP A 77 1.30 22.99 -0.16
C ASP A 77 2.12 24.06 0.58
N PRO A 78 2.95 23.68 1.58
CA PRO A 78 3.88 24.59 2.23
C PRO A 78 5.33 24.40 1.76
N PHE A 79 5.61 23.46 0.86
CA PHE A 79 6.98 22.99 0.62
C PHE A 79 7.61 23.52 -0.66
N SER A 80 6.84 23.66 -1.75
CA SER A 80 7.40 23.93 -3.08
C SER A 80 7.16 25.37 -3.48
N PHE A 81 8.19 26.13 -3.81
CA PHE A 81 8.03 27.56 -4.13
C PHE A 81 7.21 27.82 -5.41
N THR A 82 7.12 26.84 -6.32
CA THR A 82 6.31 26.90 -7.55
C THR A 82 4.85 26.52 -7.34
N ALA A 83 4.53 25.90 -6.21
CA ALA A 83 3.19 25.43 -5.85
C ALA A 83 2.71 25.94 -4.48
N TYR A 84 3.47 26.85 -3.87
CA TYR A 84 3.21 27.36 -2.53
C TYR A 84 1.78 27.89 -2.40
N GLY A 85 1.07 27.41 -1.38
CA GLY A 85 -0.30 27.78 -1.08
C GLY A 85 -1.36 27.18 -2.02
N LYS A 86 -0.98 26.40 -3.05
CA LYS A 86 -1.97 25.68 -3.88
C LYS A 86 -2.71 24.65 -3.03
N PRO A 87 -4.02 24.43 -3.27
CA PRO A 87 -4.78 23.39 -2.57
C PRO A 87 -4.13 22.01 -2.73
N TRP A 88 -3.97 21.29 -1.63
CA TRP A 88 -3.44 19.94 -1.61
C TRP A 88 -4.33 19.05 -0.75
N HIS A 89 -4.82 17.96 -1.34
CA HIS A 89 -5.68 17.01 -0.65
C HIS A 89 -4.83 15.86 -0.09
N THR A 90 -4.42 15.98 1.17
CA THR A 90 -3.62 14.97 1.88
C THR A 90 -4.46 13.75 2.27
N GLN A 91 -4.84 12.95 1.27
CA GLN A 91 -5.63 11.72 1.47
C GLN A 91 -4.92 10.67 2.34
N GLU A 92 -3.59 10.79 2.47
CA GLU A 92 -2.71 9.87 3.21
C GLU A 92 -2.25 10.44 4.55
N TRP A 93 -2.95 11.46 5.08
CA TRP A 93 -2.52 12.19 6.27
C TRP A 93 -2.16 11.28 7.47
N LEU A 94 -2.96 10.24 7.73
CA LEU A 94 -2.69 9.34 8.86
C LEU A 94 -1.44 8.50 8.60
N ALA A 95 -1.21 8.07 7.37
CA ALA A 95 -0.01 7.33 7.01
C ALA A 95 1.24 8.21 7.18
N GLU A 96 1.16 9.47 6.77
CA GLU A 96 2.23 10.46 6.96
C GLU A 96 2.52 10.70 8.45
N ILE A 97 1.49 10.82 9.30
CA ILE A 97 1.66 10.89 10.76
C ILE A 97 2.39 9.64 11.29
N LEU A 98 1.99 8.43 10.88
CA LEU A 98 2.65 7.19 11.30
C LEU A 98 4.11 7.11 10.82
N MET A 99 4.38 7.55 9.59
CA MET A 99 5.73 7.65 9.04
C MET A 99 6.59 8.64 9.84
N ALA A 100 6.05 9.82 10.17
CA ALA A 100 6.76 10.81 10.98
C ALA A 100 7.02 10.32 12.42
N LEU A 101 6.05 9.65 13.06
CA LEU A 101 6.23 9.09 14.40
C LEU A 101 7.24 7.96 14.42
N SER A 102 7.19 7.05 13.44
CA SER A 102 8.17 5.96 13.32
C SER A 102 9.58 6.51 13.04
N PHE A 103 9.70 7.54 12.20
CA PHE A 103 10.96 8.23 11.99
C PHE A 103 11.49 8.92 13.26
N ARG A 104 10.63 9.56 14.05
CA ARG A 104 11.01 10.13 15.36
C ARG A 104 11.46 9.07 16.36
N ALA A 105 10.86 7.88 16.33
CA ALA A 105 11.16 6.81 17.28
C ALA A 105 12.47 6.05 16.97
N GLY A 106 12.82 5.86 15.70
CA GLY A 106 13.98 5.04 15.31
C GLY A 106 14.67 5.46 14.02
N GLY A 107 14.46 6.70 13.56
CA GLY A 107 14.94 7.17 12.27
C GLY A 107 14.45 6.28 11.11
N TRP A 108 15.31 6.07 10.13
CA TRP A 108 15.04 5.18 9.00
C TRP A 108 14.77 3.72 9.43
N ALA A 109 15.38 3.26 10.53
CA ALA A 109 15.09 1.92 11.05
C ALA A 109 13.65 1.81 11.60
N GLY A 110 13.13 2.88 12.21
CA GLY A 110 11.74 2.96 12.63
C GLY A 110 10.76 2.89 11.46
N VAL A 111 11.04 3.62 10.37
CA VAL A 111 10.22 3.58 9.15
C VAL A 111 10.26 2.19 8.50
N ALA A 112 11.45 1.57 8.37
CA ALA A 112 11.58 0.20 7.86
C ALA A 112 10.80 -0.81 8.72
N THR A 113 10.79 -0.62 10.05
CA THR A 113 10.03 -1.47 10.98
C THR A 113 8.53 -1.33 10.78
N LEU A 114 8.03 -0.10 10.61
CA LEU A 114 6.60 0.17 10.34
C LEU A 114 6.13 -0.55 9.07
N PHE A 115 6.84 -0.38 7.97
CA PHE A 115 6.48 -1.00 6.69
C PHE A 115 6.74 -2.50 6.66
N GLY A 116 7.78 -2.98 7.35
CA GLY A 116 7.99 -4.40 7.59
C GLY A 116 6.85 -5.04 8.36
N ALA A 117 6.32 -4.37 9.40
CA ALA A 117 5.17 -4.83 10.16
C ALA A 117 3.89 -4.85 9.30
N ALA A 118 3.72 -3.89 8.40
CA ALA A 118 2.60 -3.87 7.45
C ALA A 118 2.67 -5.05 6.46
N ALA A 119 3.86 -5.31 5.89
CA ALA A 119 4.08 -6.48 5.04
C ALA A 119 3.86 -7.81 5.80
N ALA A 120 4.32 -7.87 7.05
CA ALA A 120 4.09 -9.01 7.93
C ALA A 120 2.60 -9.26 8.19
N ALA A 121 1.85 -8.19 8.49
CA ALA A 121 0.41 -8.25 8.69
C ALA A 121 -0.29 -8.75 7.43
N LEU A 122 0.04 -8.19 6.26
CA LEU A 122 -0.53 -8.62 4.97
C LEU A 122 -0.29 -10.12 4.74
N ALA A 123 0.96 -10.57 4.78
CA ALA A 123 1.32 -11.94 4.49
C ALA A 123 0.73 -12.93 5.51
N GLY A 124 0.75 -12.58 6.80
CA GLY A 124 0.19 -13.41 7.86
C GLY A 124 -1.33 -13.51 7.79
N LEU A 125 -2.03 -12.40 7.54
CA LEU A 125 -3.49 -12.40 7.40
C LEU A 125 -3.93 -13.18 6.15
N LEU A 126 -3.26 -12.96 5.01
CA LEU A 126 -3.53 -13.69 3.78
C LEU A 126 -3.34 -15.20 3.99
N ALA A 127 -2.25 -15.60 4.64
CA ALA A 127 -2.00 -17.00 4.98
C ALA A 127 -3.07 -17.59 5.92
N TYR A 128 -3.49 -16.82 6.93
CA TYR A 128 -4.49 -17.24 7.90
C TYR A 128 -5.88 -17.43 7.26
N HIS A 129 -6.31 -16.49 6.41
CA HIS A 129 -7.60 -16.57 5.72
C HIS A 129 -7.59 -17.62 4.61
N LEU A 130 -6.56 -17.67 3.76
CA LEU A 130 -6.46 -18.69 2.71
C LEU A 130 -6.37 -20.11 3.28
N GLY A 131 -5.69 -20.29 4.42
CA GLY A 131 -5.60 -21.56 5.14
C GLY A 131 -6.94 -22.09 5.67
N ARG A 132 -8.04 -21.33 5.56
CA ARG A 132 -9.40 -21.82 5.80
C ARG A 132 -9.85 -22.82 4.73
N TRP A 133 -9.40 -22.64 3.49
CA TRP A 133 -9.81 -23.46 2.34
C TRP A 133 -8.67 -24.34 1.84
N LEU A 134 -7.45 -23.80 1.80
CA LEU A 134 -6.32 -24.43 1.15
C LEU A 134 -5.51 -25.33 2.09
N GLY A 135 -5.07 -26.48 1.57
CA GLY A 135 -4.07 -27.33 2.21
C GLY A 135 -2.67 -26.69 2.19
N ARG A 136 -1.74 -27.21 3.02
CA ARG A 136 -0.44 -26.57 3.28
C ARG A 136 0.40 -26.28 2.02
N LEU A 137 0.46 -27.22 1.07
CA LEU A 137 1.24 -27.06 -0.16
C LEU A 137 0.63 -25.99 -1.06
N ASN A 138 -0.68 -26.06 -1.32
CA ASN A 138 -1.37 -25.09 -2.15
C ASN A 138 -1.38 -23.70 -1.51
N LEU A 139 -1.53 -23.63 -0.19
CA LEU A 139 -1.37 -22.39 0.56
C LEU A 139 0.01 -21.76 0.33
N ALA A 140 1.09 -22.56 0.46
CA ALA A 140 2.44 -22.05 0.25
C ALA A 140 2.65 -21.55 -1.18
N VAL A 141 2.20 -22.29 -2.19
CA VAL A 141 2.30 -21.89 -3.61
C VAL A 141 1.54 -20.60 -3.87
N VAL A 142 0.27 -20.52 -3.44
CA VAL A 142 -0.56 -19.32 -3.63
C VAL A 142 0.06 -18.12 -2.92
N LEU A 143 0.56 -18.29 -1.69
CA LEU A 143 1.23 -17.21 -0.95
C LEU A 143 2.49 -16.71 -1.66
N VAL A 144 3.35 -17.62 -2.14
CA VAL A 144 4.58 -17.23 -2.85
C VAL A 144 4.23 -16.44 -4.11
N VAL A 145 3.27 -16.91 -4.92
CA VAL A 145 2.85 -16.23 -6.14
C VAL A 145 2.22 -14.86 -5.84
N SER A 146 1.30 -14.79 -4.88
CA SER A 146 0.66 -13.54 -4.47
C SER A 146 1.67 -12.52 -3.93
N LEU A 147 2.57 -12.94 -3.04
CA LEU A 147 3.58 -12.05 -2.45
C LEU A 147 4.64 -11.63 -3.47
N ALA A 148 4.95 -12.47 -4.46
CA ALA A 148 5.82 -12.09 -5.58
C ALA A 148 5.20 -10.96 -6.43
N CYS A 149 3.89 -11.00 -6.68
CA CYS A 149 3.17 -9.93 -7.39
C CYS A 149 3.08 -8.62 -6.55
N VAL A 150 3.14 -8.72 -5.22
CA VAL A 150 3.20 -7.55 -4.32
C VAL A 150 4.62 -7.01 -4.18
N ALA A 151 5.66 -7.78 -4.53
CA ALA A 151 7.05 -7.47 -4.22
C ALA A 151 7.52 -6.11 -4.76
N GLY A 152 7.09 -5.73 -5.97
CA GLY A 152 7.40 -4.42 -6.58
C GLY A 152 6.79 -3.24 -5.82
N SER A 153 5.81 -3.49 -4.96
CA SER A 153 5.13 -2.49 -4.13
C SER A 153 5.60 -2.52 -2.66
N LEU A 154 6.63 -3.29 -2.31
CA LEU A 154 7.20 -3.33 -0.95
C LEU A 154 8.08 -2.09 -0.67
N LEU A 155 7.48 -0.92 -0.80
CA LEU A 155 8.09 0.39 -0.62
C LEU A 155 7.55 1.07 0.65
N ALA A 156 8.35 1.97 1.22
CA ALA A 156 8.00 2.80 2.37
C ALA A 156 7.03 3.93 1.97
N ARG A 157 5.88 3.55 1.40
CA ARG A 157 4.84 4.44 0.87
C ARG A 157 3.46 4.01 1.41
N PRO A 158 2.53 4.95 1.65
CA PRO A 158 1.25 4.69 2.34
C PRO A 158 0.42 3.50 1.83
N HIS A 159 0.49 3.14 0.54
CA HIS A 159 -0.25 1.99 0.01
C HIS A 159 0.07 0.68 0.74
N LEU A 160 1.31 0.47 1.20
CA LEU A 160 1.69 -0.76 1.90
C LEU A 160 1.05 -0.86 3.29
N LEU A 161 0.77 0.28 3.95
CA LEU A 161 -0.01 0.32 5.21
C LEU A 161 -1.48 -0.02 4.98
N ALA A 162 -1.97 0.22 3.76
CA ALA A 162 -3.36 -0.02 3.38
C ALA A 162 -3.63 -1.48 2.96
N LEU A 163 -2.62 -2.20 2.46
CA LEU A 163 -2.80 -3.59 1.97
C LEU A 163 -3.34 -4.57 3.04
N PRO A 164 -2.92 -4.53 4.31
CA PRO A 164 -3.55 -5.35 5.35
C PRO A 164 -5.04 -5.06 5.54
N LEU A 165 -5.47 -3.81 5.36
CA LEU A 165 -6.88 -3.42 5.47
C LEU A 165 -7.69 -3.88 4.26
N LEU A 166 -7.11 -3.79 3.05
CA LEU A 166 -7.67 -4.40 1.85
C LEU A 166 -7.86 -5.91 2.04
N GLU A 167 -6.87 -6.59 2.63
CA GLU A 167 -6.93 -8.03 2.91
C GLU A 167 -8.09 -8.34 3.87
N ILE A 168 -8.14 -7.68 5.03
CA ILE A 168 -9.19 -7.91 6.05
C ILE A 168 -10.57 -7.65 5.45
N TRP A 169 -10.69 -6.57 4.67
CA TRP A 169 -11.92 -6.18 4.01
C TRP A 169 -12.35 -7.23 2.98
N ALA A 170 -11.47 -7.59 2.06
CA ALA A 170 -11.75 -8.58 1.00
C ALA A 170 -12.07 -9.95 1.61
N ALA A 171 -11.29 -10.43 2.58
CA ALA A 171 -11.54 -11.68 3.27
C ALA A 171 -12.88 -11.64 4.01
N GLY A 172 -13.19 -10.55 4.70
CA GLY A 172 -14.46 -10.35 5.39
C GLY A 172 -15.67 -10.42 4.46
N LEU A 173 -15.59 -9.81 3.27
CA LEU A 173 -16.63 -9.86 2.25
C LEU A 173 -16.77 -11.25 1.64
N VAL A 174 -15.65 -11.89 1.25
CA VAL A 174 -15.64 -13.23 0.64
C VAL A 174 -16.14 -14.29 1.62
N ILE A 175 -15.70 -14.24 2.88
CA ILE A 175 -16.15 -15.17 3.92
C ILE A 175 -17.65 -15.00 4.16
N ALA A 176 -18.14 -13.76 4.33
CA ALA A 176 -19.57 -13.50 4.51
C ALA A 176 -20.39 -14.04 3.32
N ARG A 177 -19.89 -13.82 2.10
CA ARG A 177 -20.50 -14.33 0.88
C ARG A 177 -20.53 -15.87 0.85
N SER A 178 -19.42 -16.54 1.18
CA SER A 178 -19.33 -18.01 1.22
C SER A 178 -20.25 -18.64 2.28
N GLU A 179 -20.45 -17.94 3.40
CA GLU A 179 -21.34 -18.36 4.49
C GLU A 179 -22.80 -17.95 4.26
N ASN A 180 -23.15 -17.45 3.06
CA ASN A 180 -24.50 -16.98 2.70
C ASN A 180 -25.10 -15.96 3.68
N ARG A 181 -24.27 -15.06 4.20
CA ARG A 181 -24.68 -13.99 5.09
C ARG A 181 -24.22 -12.62 4.58
N ALA A 182 -24.80 -11.57 5.16
CA ALA A 182 -24.32 -10.22 4.92
C ALA A 182 -22.96 -10.01 5.63
N PRO A 183 -22.12 -9.09 5.12
CA PRO A 183 -20.89 -8.69 5.79
C PRO A 183 -21.18 -8.13 7.20
N SER A 184 -20.22 -8.30 8.11
CA SER A 184 -20.34 -7.77 9.47
C SER A 184 -20.06 -6.28 9.48
N PHE A 185 -20.88 -5.50 10.19
CA PHE A 185 -20.60 -4.09 10.46
C PHE A 185 -19.31 -3.86 11.27
N ALA A 186 -18.72 -4.92 11.84
CA ALA A 186 -17.38 -4.86 12.42
C ALA A 186 -16.28 -4.52 11.40
N LEU A 187 -16.56 -4.59 10.09
CA LEU A 187 -15.65 -4.13 9.04
C LEU A 187 -15.68 -2.60 8.85
N LEU A 188 -16.70 -1.88 9.33
CA LEU A 188 -16.80 -0.43 9.12
C LEU A 188 -15.61 0.35 9.72
N PRO A 189 -15.08 0.03 10.91
CA PRO A 189 -13.86 0.66 11.41
C PRO A 189 -12.64 0.42 10.52
N VAL A 190 -12.56 -0.73 9.83
CA VAL A 190 -11.49 -1.03 8.86
C VAL A 190 -11.59 -0.07 7.67
N MET A 191 -12.81 0.18 7.16
CA MET A 191 -13.04 1.15 6.09
C MET A 191 -12.66 2.57 6.52
N THR A 192 -13.09 3.02 7.70
CA THR A 192 -12.72 4.35 8.21
C THR A 192 -11.21 4.48 8.37
N LEU A 193 -10.53 3.49 8.96
CA LEU A 193 -9.07 3.51 9.09
C LEU A 193 -8.39 3.55 7.72
N TRP A 194 -8.87 2.75 6.77
CA TRP A 194 -8.31 2.68 5.42
C TRP A 194 -8.47 4.00 4.65
N ALA A 195 -9.65 4.62 4.72
CA ALA A 195 -9.91 5.91 4.08
C ALA A 195 -9.04 7.06 4.60
N ASN A 196 -8.51 6.95 5.83
CA ASN A 196 -7.56 7.90 6.39
C ASN A 196 -6.10 7.56 6.08
N LEU A 197 -5.80 6.33 5.67
CA LEU A 197 -4.44 5.87 5.35
C LEU A 197 -4.09 6.01 3.88
N HIS A 198 -5.03 5.73 2.96
CA HIS A 198 -4.73 5.67 1.53
C HIS A 198 -5.99 5.68 0.66
N GLY A 199 -5.93 6.34 -0.51
CA GLY A 199 -7.06 6.47 -1.45
C GLY A 199 -7.59 5.16 -2.08
N SER A 200 -6.89 4.04 -1.89
CA SER A 200 -7.32 2.73 -2.44
C SER A 200 -8.57 2.14 -1.78
N PHE A 201 -9.10 2.74 -0.71
CA PHE A 201 -10.35 2.30 -0.07
C PHE A 201 -11.55 2.27 -1.04
N MET A 202 -11.49 3.04 -2.12
CA MET A 202 -12.41 2.95 -3.26
C MET A 202 -12.54 1.53 -3.82
N ALA A 203 -11.43 0.79 -3.91
CA ALA A 203 -11.45 -0.61 -4.34
C ALA A 203 -12.28 -1.45 -3.36
N GLY A 204 -12.17 -1.19 -2.05
CA GLY A 204 -12.99 -1.82 -1.03
C GLY A 204 -14.48 -1.61 -1.24
N LEU A 205 -14.90 -0.37 -1.51
CA LEU A 205 -16.31 -0.05 -1.83
C LEU A 205 -16.77 -0.75 -3.13
N ALA A 206 -15.93 -0.73 -4.16
CA ALA A 206 -16.21 -1.37 -5.44
C ALA A 206 -16.40 -2.90 -5.32
N LEU A 207 -15.68 -3.56 -4.42
CA LEU A 207 -15.81 -5.01 -4.18
C LEU A 207 -17.17 -5.43 -3.58
N ILE A 208 -17.87 -4.52 -2.88
CA ILE A 208 -19.16 -4.84 -2.26
C ILE A 208 -20.20 -5.18 -3.34
N VAL A 209 -20.22 -4.43 -4.44
CA VAL A 209 -21.25 -4.51 -5.48
C VAL A 209 -21.34 -5.89 -6.16
N PRO A 210 -20.26 -6.46 -6.74
CA PRO A 210 -20.32 -7.77 -7.36
C PRO A 210 -20.61 -8.88 -6.35
N LEU A 211 -20.07 -8.81 -5.13
CA LEU A 211 -20.34 -9.82 -4.10
C LEU A 211 -21.78 -9.76 -3.57
N ALA A 212 -22.36 -8.56 -3.47
CA ALA A 212 -23.78 -8.36 -3.17
C ALA A 212 -24.66 -8.94 -4.30
N LEU A 213 -24.31 -8.66 -5.56
CA LEU A 213 -25.03 -9.18 -6.72
C LEU A 213 -25.00 -10.71 -6.74
N GLU A 214 -23.83 -11.31 -6.51
CA GLU A 214 -23.70 -12.77 -6.40
C GLU A 214 -24.56 -13.33 -5.26
N ALA A 215 -24.58 -12.69 -4.09
CA ALA A 215 -25.40 -13.10 -2.96
C ALA A 215 -26.90 -13.05 -3.27
N VAL A 216 -27.36 -12.00 -3.96
CA VAL A 216 -28.78 -11.84 -4.32
C VAL A 216 -29.20 -12.85 -5.39
N LEU A 217 -28.38 -13.06 -6.42
CA LEU A 217 -28.70 -13.98 -7.52
C LEU A 217 -28.75 -15.46 -7.06
N THR A 218 -27.92 -15.82 -6.09
CA THR A 218 -27.85 -17.19 -5.56
C THR A 218 -28.79 -17.45 -4.40
N ALA A 219 -29.42 -16.42 -3.81
CA ALA A 219 -30.36 -16.60 -2.73
C ALA A 219 -31.65 -17.30 -3.22
N GLU A 220 -31.91 -18.50 -2.71
CA GLU A 220 -33.12 -19.29 -3.01
C GLU A 220 -34.37 -18.74 -2.33
N ARG A 221 -34.21 -18.12 -1.15
CA ARG A 221 -35.28 -17.52 -0.35
C ARG A 221 -34.83 -16.16 0.20
N GLU A 222 -35.78 -15.30 0.56
CA GLU A 222 -35.53 -13.99 1.18
C GLU A 222 -34.61 -13.03 0.37
N ARG A 223 -34.64 -13.10 -0.97
CA ARG A 223 -33.82 -12.24 -1.85
C ARG A 223 -33.88 -10.75 -1.48
N GLY A 224 -35.07 -10.23 -1.18
CA GLY A 224 -35.26 -8.84 -0.74
C GLY A 224 -34.54 -8.51 0.57
N ARG A 225 -34.52 -9.46 1.52
CA ARG A 225 -33.80 -9.30 2.79
C ARG A 225 -32.29 -9.33 2.60
N VAL A 226 -31.79 -10.22 1.74
CA VAL A 226 -30.37 -10.28 1.36
C VAL A 226 -29.96 -8.96 0.70
N ALA A 227 -30.71 -8.50 -0.29
CA ALA A 227 -30.47 -7.23 -0.97
C ALA A 227 -30.46 -6.05 0.01
N THR A 228 -31.44 -5.98 0.92
CA THR A 228 -31.53 -4.92 1.94
C THR A 228 -30.31 -4.92 2.86
N ARG A 229 -29.87 -6.09 3.35
CA ARG A 229 -28.72 -6.17 4.26
C ARG A 229 -27.41 -5.75 3.59
N TRP A 230 -27.19 -6.17 2.34
CA TRP A 230 -26.01 -5.74 1.57
C TRP A 230 -26.07 -4.26 1.20
N ALA A 231 -27.25 -3.73 0.88
CA ALA A 231 -27.45 -2.30 0.63
C ALA A 231 -27.17 -1.45 1.89
N LEU A 232 -27.70 -1.86 3.05
CA LEU A 232 -27.41 -1.21 4.33
C LEU A 232 -25.92 -1.26 4.67
N PHE A 233 -25.24 -2.39 4.39
CA PHE A 233 -23.81 -2.49 4.56
C PHE A 233 -23.04 -1.55 3.63
N LEU A 234 -23.40 -1.47 2.34
CA LEU A 234 -22.80 -0.54 1.38
C LEU A 234 -22.97 0.92 1.82
N LEU A 235 -24.19 1.33 2.20
CA LEU A 235 -24.45 2.68 2.68
C LEU A 235 -23.64 3.02 3.93
N ALA A 236 -23.57 2.09 4.88
CA ALA A 236 -22.76 2.27 6.08
C ALA A 236 -21.25 2.32 5.76
N ALA A 237 -20.78 1.54 4.77
CA ALA A 237 -19.40 1.58 4.32
C ALA A 237 -19.04 2.90 3.65
N ILE A 238 -19.93 3.45 2.82
CA ILE A 238 -19.76 4.78 2.22
C ILE A 238 -19.71 5.85 3.31
N ALA A 239 -20.62 5.79 4.28
CA ALA A 239 -20.62 6.72 5.41
C ALA A 239 -19.32 6.60 6.23
N ALA A 240 -18.86 5.38 6.52
CA ALA A 240 -17.61 5.12 7.23
C ALA A 240 -16.38 5.66 6.49
N ALA A 241 -16.38 5.56 5.15
CA ALA A 241 -15.31 6.05 4.29
C ALA A 241 -15.27 7.58 4.18
N ALA A 242 -16.39 8.26 4.45
CA ALA A 242 -16.46 9.72 4.52
C ALA A 242 -16.01 10.29 5.88
N ILE A 243 -15.67 9.44 6.87
CA ILE A 243 -15.14 9.87 8.17
C ILE A 243 -13.63 10.14 8.00
N THR A 244 -13.33 11.29 7.40
CA THR A 244 -11.97 11.81 7.19
C THR A 244 -11.94 13.32 7.47
N PRO A 245 -10.77 13.94 7.62
CA PRO A 245 -10.64 15.41 7.72
C PRO A 245 -11.23 16.17 6.51
N PHE A 246 -11.38 15.50 5.36
CA PHE A 246 -11.94 16.06 4.13
C PHE A 246 -13.42 15.67 3.92
N GLY A 247 -14.00 14.87 4.81
CA GLY A 247 -15.40 14.47 4.74
C GLY A 247 -15.74 13.72 3.44
N PRO A 248 -16.93 14.00 2.84
CA PRO A 248 -17.36 13.38 1.59
C PRO A 248 -16.46 13.66 0.39
N GLU A 249 -15.62 14.71 0.42
CA GLU A 249 -14.71 15.03 -0.69
C GLU A 249 -13.70 13.90 -0.95
N SER A 250 -13.34 13.13 0.08
CA SER A 250 -12.48 11.95 -0.06
C SER A 250 -13.08 10.88 -0.98
N LEU A 251 -14.41 10.83 -1.16
CA LEU A 251 -15.05 9.91 -2.10
C LEU A 251 -14.88 10.34 -3.56
N ILE A 252 -14.65 11.64 -3.79
CA ILE A 252 -14.63 12.26 -5.13
C ILE A 252 -13.18 12.48 -5.59
N PHE A 253 -12.23 12.61 -4.67
CA PHE A 253 -10.84 12.90 -5.01
C PHE A 253 -10.15 11.80 -5.83
N PRO A 254 -10.20 10.49 -5.48
CA PRO A 254 -9.55 9.44 -6.26
C PRO A 254 -9.96 9.39 -7.74
N PRO A 255 -11.25 9.46 -8.13
CA PRO A 255 -11.60 9.49 -9.54
C PRO A 255 -11.17 10.78 -10.26
N LYS A 256 -11.10 11.92 -9.57
CA LYS A 256 -10.52 13.15 -10.12
C LYS A 256 -9.03 13.00 -10.39
N LEU A 257 -8.30 12.38 -9.46
CA LEU A 257 -6.88 12.08 -9.61
C LEU A 257 -6.64 11.19 -10.84
N MET A 258 -7.42 10.11 -11.00
CA MET A 258 -7.32 9.20 -12.14
C MET A 258 -7.64 9.86 -13.50
N ALA A 259 -8.26 11.03 -13.51
CA ALA A 259 -8.56 11.79 -14.72
C ALA A 259 -7.41 12.70 -15.18
N LEU A 260 -6.34 12.85 -14.39
CA LEU A 260 -5.19 13.68 -14.75
C LEU A 260 -4.36 13.01 -15.86
N GLY A 261 -4.12 13.73 -16.96
CA GLY A 261 -3.37 13.22 -18.10
C GLY A 261 -1.88 13.00 -17.80
N GLY A 262 -1.31 13.80 -16.88
CA GLY A 262 0.10 13.70 -16.49
C GLY A 262 0.50 12.37 -15.82
N LEU A 263 -0.46 11.61 -15.30
CA LEU A 263 -0.17 10.33 -14.62
C LEU A 263 0.44 9.29 -15.57
N ALA A 264 0.11 9.32 -16.87
CA ALA A 264 0.60 8.35 -17.85
C ALA A 264 2.14 8.38 -18.02
N HIS A 265 2.81 9.45 -17.58
CA HIS A 265 4.27 9.57 -17.61
C HIS A 265 4.97 9.01 -16.36
N ILE A 266 4.21 8.58 -15.35
CA ILE A 266 4.73 7.95 -14.14
C ILE A 266 4.70 6.43 -14.32
N GLY A 267 5.83 5.75 -14.07
CA GLY A 267 6.01 4.32 -14.38
C GLY A 267 4.93 3.40 -13.82
N GLU A 268 4.43 3.65 -12.61
CA GLU A 268 3.39 2.81 -11.97
C GLU A 268 2.02 2.87 -12.67
N TRP A 269 1.80 3.87 -13.52
CA TRP A 269 0.59 4.05 -14.33
C TRP A 269 0.76 3.53 -15.76
N GLN A 270 1.90 2.94 -16.10
CA GLN A 270 2.09 2.29 -17.38
C GLN A 270 1.44 0.90 -17.38
N ALA A 271 1.14 0.40 -18.58
CA ALA A 271 0.67 -0.96 -18.78
C ALA A 271 1.72 -1.98 -18.35
N ALA A 272 1.28 -3.18 -17.97
CA ALA A 272 2.18 -4.27 -17.66
C ALA A 272 3.08 -4.60 -18.87
N ASP A 273 4.37 -4.76 -18.62
CA ASP A 273 5.35 -5.16 -19.63
C ASP A 273 5.55 -6.68 -19.61
N PHE A 274 5.40 -7.30 -20.78
CA PHE A 274 5.59 -8.74 -21.01
C PHE A 274 6.81 -9.02 -21.89
N SER A 275 7.70 -8.03 -22.08
CA SER A 275 9.01 -8.23 -22.71
C SER A 275 9.93 -9.13 -21.87
N THR A 276 9.65 -9.21 -20.56
CA THR A 276 10.31 -10.10 -19.59
C THR A 276 9.27 -10.85 -18.78
N ILE A 277 9.64 -12.03 -18.27
CA ILE A 277 8.74 -12.85 -17.46
C ILE A 277 8.55 -12.19 -16.09
N THR A 278 7.32 -11.79 -15.78
CA THR A 278 6.96 -11.14 -14.52
C THR A 278 6.21 -12.10 -13.57
N PRO A 279 6.19 -11.82 -12.25
CA PRO A 279 5.34 -12.56 -11.31
C PRO A 279 3.86 -12.57 -11.72
N LEU A 280 3.34 -11.45 -12.22
CA LEU A 280 1.98 -11.34 -12.74
C LEU A 280 1.73 -12.31 -13.90
N GLU A 281 2.64 -12.37 -14.88
CA GLU A 281 2.52 -13.29 -16.01
C GLU A 281 2.47 -14.75 -15.53
N ILE A 282 3.39 -15.14 -14.64
CA ILE A 282 3.42 -16.48 -14.04
C ILE A 282 2.10 -16.76 -13.30
N ALA A 283 1.61 -15.80 -12.50
CA ALA A 283 0.37 -15.94 -11.74
C ALA A 283 -0.85 -16.15 -12.66
N LEU A 284 -0.95 -15.39 -13.74
CA LEU A 284 -2.05 -15.49 -14.72
C LEU A 284 -2.00 -16.83 -15.44
N LEU A 285 -0.84 -17.21 -16.01
CA LEU A 285 -0.68 -18.46 -16.76
C LEU A 285 -0.89 -19.69 -15.86
N ALA A 286 -0.33 -19.69 -14.65
CA ALA A 286 -0.52 -20.77 -13.69
C ALA A 286 -1.99 -20.89 -13.27
N THR A 287 -2.66 -19.77 -12.99
CA THR A 287 -4.08 -19.76 -12.61
C THR A 287 -4.95 -20.31 -13.75
N ILE A 288 -4.73 -19.86 -14.99
CA ILE A 288 -5.44 -20.36 -16.18
C ILE A 288 -5.20 -21.86 -16.34
N PHE A 289 -3.94 -22.30 -16.28
CA PHE A 289 -3.58 -23.70 -16.42
C PHE A 289 -4.27 -24.57 -15.37
N VAL A 290 -4.25 -24.18 -14.09
CA VAL A 290 -4.88 -24.94 -13.00
C VAL A 290 -6.41 -24.96 -13.16
N VAL A 291 -7.03 -23.82 -13.45
CA VAL A 291 -8.49 -23.72 -13.61
C VAL A 291 -8.98 -24.60 -14.76
N VAL A 292 -8.29 -24.55 -15.91
CA VAL A 292 -8.65 -25.33 -17.10
C VAL A 292 -8.36 -26.81 -16.89
N SER A 293 -7.14 -27.18 -16.47
CA SER A 293 -6.72 -28.59 -16.35
C SER A 293 -7.50 -29.36 -15.28
N ARG A 294 -7.96 -28.68 -14.22
CA ARG A 294 -8.75 -29.29 -13.13
C ARG A 294 -10.25 -29.06 -13.28
N GLY A 295 -10.71 -28.40 -14.34
CA GLY A 295 -12.14 -28.14 -14.56
C GLY A 295 -12.80 -27.34 -13.44
N ILE A 296 -12.07 -26.37 -12.87
CA ILE A 296 -12.51 -25.62 -11.69
C ILE A 296 -13.65 -24.68 -12.05
N LYS A 297 -14.78 -24.83 -11.36
CA LYS A 297 -15.97 -24.01 -11.59
C LYS A 297 -15.92 -22.74 -10.74
N ILE A 298 -15.72 -21.60 -11.39
CA ILE A 298 -15.77 -20.27 -10.76
C ILE A 298 -17.17 -19.67 -10.99
N PRO A 299 -17.85 -19.14 -9.96
CA PRO A 299 -19.12 -18.45 -10.13
C PRO A 299 -19.02 -17.30 -11.16
N PRO A 300 -20.00 -17.09 -12.05
CA PRO A 300 -19.89 -16.10 -13.14
C PRO A 300 -19.58 -14.68 -12.66
N ILE A 301 -20.17 -14.25 -11.54
CA ILE A 301 -19.93 -12.92 -10.99
C ILE A 301 -18.50 -12.78 -10.44
N ARG A 302 -17.94 -13.84 -9.81
CA ARG A 302 -16.53 -13.85 -9.39
C ARG A 302 -15.59 -13.84 -10.59
N LEU A 303 -15.93 -14.56 -11.66
CA LEU A 303 -15.16 -14.55 -12.90
C LEU A 303 -15.13 -13.15 -13.53
N LEU A 304 -16.28 -12.47 -13.62
CA LEU A 304 -16.34 -11.08 -14.11
C LEU A 304 -15.51 -10.14 -13.23
N LEU A 305 -15.56 -10.29 -11.91
CA LEU A 305 -14.74 -9.52 -10.98
C LEU A 305 -13.24 -9.77 -11.20
N LEU A 306 -12.83 -11.04 -11.34
CA LEU A 306 -11.44 -11.41 -11.64
C LEU A 306 -10.99 -10.82 -12.98
N LEU A 307 -11.80 -10.90 -14.03
CA LEU A 307 -11.50 -10.30 -15.34
C LEU A 307 -11.33 -8.78 -15.24
N GLY A 308 -12.19 -8.11 -14.47
CA GLY A 308 -12.07 -6.67 -14.23
C GLY A 308 -10.79 -6.31 -13.47
N LEU A 309 -10.47 -7.01 -12.38
CA LEU A 309 -9.24 -6.80 -11.62
C LEU A 309 -7.99 -7.07 -12.47
N THR A 310 -8.01 -8.15 -13.27
CA THR A 310 -6.93 -8.46 -14.22
C THR A 310 -6.79 -7.36 -15.25
N HIS A 311 -7.89 -6.88 -15.85
CA HIS A 311 -7.82 -5.77 -16.80
C HIS A 311 -7.16 -4.52 -16.19
N PHE A 312 -7.53 -4.16 -14.95
CA PHE A 312 -6.91 -3.02 -14.27
C PHE A 312 -5.42 -3.23 -13.97
N ALA A 313 -5.02 -4.42 -13.55
CA ALA A 313 -3.61 -4.79 -13.32
C ALA A 313 -2.79 -4.76 -14.61
N LEU A 314 -3.36 -5.22 -15.73
CA LEU A 314 -2.72 -5.14 -17.04
C LEU A 314 -2.62 -3.71 -17.56
N LYS A 315 -3.65 -2.89 -17.29
CA LYS A 315 -3.71 -1.50 -17.76
C LYS A 315 -2.78 -0.57 -16.97
N HIS A 316 -2.65 -0.78 -15.66
CA HIS A 316 -1.72 -0.01 -14.83
C HIS A 316 -1.07 -0.93 -13.78
N VAL A 317 0.26 -1.03 -13.80
CA VAL A 317 1.06 -1.88 -12.91
C VAL A 317 0.71 -1.67 -11.43
N ARG A 318 0.37 -0.44 -11.01
CA ARG A 318 -0.07 -0.15 -9.64
C ARG A 318 -1.27 -0.98 -9.14
N HIS A 319 -2.11 -1.53 -10.02
CA HIS A 319 -3.25 -2.37 -9.62
C HIS A 319 -2.89 -3.84 -9.46
N GLU A 320 -1.67 -4.26 -9.81
CA GLU A 320 -1.15 -5.62 -9.61
C GLU A 320 -1.27 -6.04 -8.13
N MET A 321 -0.88 -5.17 -7.20
CA MET A 321 -0.97 -5.46 -5.76
C MET A 321 -2.42 -5.70 -5.30
N ILE A 322 -3.42 -5.04 -5.89
CA ILE A 322 -4.82 -5.26 -5.54
C ILE A 322 -5.28 -6.62 -6.06
N LEU A 323 -4.94 -6.96 -7.30
CA LEU A 323 -5.23 -8.27 -7.87
C LEU A 323 -4.57 -9.38 -7.03
N ALA A 324 -3.30 -9.21 -6.67
CA ALA A 324 -2.50 -10.19 -5.94
C ALA A 324 -3.04 -10.52 -4.55
N VAL A 325 -3.72 -9.56 -3.89
CA VAL A 325 -4.37 -9.74 -2.59
C VAL A 325 -5.79 -10.28 -2.73
N VAL A 326 -6.59 -9.75 -3.67
CA VAL A 326 -8.02 -10.06 -3.78
C VAL A 326 -8.29 -11.36 -4.55
N ALA A 327 -7.58 -11.61 -5.65
CA ALA A 327 -7.77 -12.80 -6.47
C ALA A 327 -7.60 -14.13 -5.72
N PRO A 328 -6.53 -14.34 -4.91
CA PRO A 328 -6.38 -15.60 -4.19
C PRO A 328 -7.54 -15.84 -3.21
N LEU A 329 -8.08 -14.79 -2.58
CA LEU A 329 -9.25 -14.91 -1.69
C LEU A 329 -10.51 -15.33 -2.45
N LEU A 330 -10.75 -14.73 -3.64
CA LEU A 330 -11.89 -15.09 -4.50
C LEU A 330 -11.81 -16.52 -5.04
N LEU A 331 -10.58 -16.99 -5.30
CA LEU A 331 -10.29 -18.29 -5.89
C LEU A 331 -10.10 -19.41 -4.85
N ALA A 332 -9.82 -19.09 -3.58
CA ALA A 332 -9.46 -20.08 -2.57
C ALA A 332 -10.48 -21.23 -2.43
N GLU A 333 -11.76 -20.90 -2.33
CA GLU A 333 -12.85 -21.88 -2.22
C GLU A 333 -13.04 -22.71 -3.51
N PRO A 334 -13.18 -22.10 -4.71
CA PRO A 334 -13.20 -22.86 -5.97
C PRO A 334 -11.98 -23.78 -6.15
N LEU A 335 -10.77 -23.29 -5.83
CA LEU A 335 -9.53 -24.07 -5.92
C LEU A 335 -9.56 -25.26 -4.96
N ALA A 336 -9.92 -25.05 -3.69
CA ALA A 336 -10.01 -26.12 -2.70
C ALA A 336 -11.01 -27.22 -3.12
N ASN A 337 -12.14 -26.83 -3.70
CA ASN A 337 -13.16 -27.76 -4.20
C ASN A 337 -12.64 -28.55 -5.42
N GLY A 338 -12.06 -27.87 -6.41
CA GLY A 338 -11.55 -28.51 -7.63
C GLY A 338 -10.32 -29.40 -7.40
N LEU A 339 -9.51 -29.09 -6.39
CA LEU A 339 -8.34 -29.88 -5.99
C LEU A 339 -8.68 -30.99 -4.99
N ASN A 340 -9.97 -31.18 -4.65
CA ASN A 340 -10.46 -32.16 -3.67
C ASN A 340 -9.83 -32.03 -2.28
N GLU A 341 -9.46 -30.81 -1.87
CA GLU A 341 -8.90 -30.57 -0.53
C GLU A 341 -9.98 -30.65 0.55
N GLY A 342 -11.23 -30.31 0.22
CA GLY A 342 -12.38 -30.49 1.09
C GLY A 342 -12.67 -31.96 1.46
N ALA A 343 -12.28 -32.91 0.60
CA ALA A 343 -12.42 -34.35 0.82
C ALA A 343 -11.28 -34.95 1.67
N LYS A 344 -10.12 -34.29 1.75
CA LYS A 344 -8.95 -34.70 2.55
C LYS A 344 -8.97 -34.07 3.95
N LYS A 345 -10.12 -34.09 4.63
CA LYS A 345 -10.19 -33.88 6.09
C LYS A 345 -9.69 -35.09 6.90
N THR A 346 -9.17 -36.12 6.24
CA THR A 346 -8.71 -37.36 6.86
C THR A 346 -7.20 -37.34 7.18
N THR A 347 -6.94 -37.28 8.48
CA THR A 347 -6.12 -38.26 9.21
C THR A 347 -4.62 -38.32 8.95
N ALA A 348 -3.94 -37.20 9.09
CA ALA A 348 -2.69 -37.16 9.84
C ALA A 348 -2.54 -35.76 10.43
N ALA A 349 -3.23 -35.53 11.56
CA ALA A 349 -2.85 -34.44 12.43
C ALA A 349 -1.44 -34.75 12.94
N VAL A 350 -0.42 -34.35 12.18
CA VAL A 350 0.90 -34.14 12.77
C VAL A 350 0.63 -33.19 13.93
N PRO A 351 0.94 -33.56 15.19
CA PRO A 351 0.66 -32.72 16.34
C PRO A 351 1.35 -31.40 16.11
N PHE A 352 0.55 -30.42 15.73
CA PHE A 352 1.01 -29.08 15.43
C PHE A 352 1.18 -28.42 16.77
N HIS A 353 2.43 -28.35 17.22
CA HIS A 353 2.71 -27.86 18.54
C HIS A 353 2.52 -26.34 18.56
N PRO A 354 1.69 -25.78 19.46
CA PRO A 354 1.65 -24.33 19.73
C PRO A 354 3.05 -23.75 20.00
N MET A 355 4.02 -24.59 20.36
CA MET A 355 5.45 -24.28 20.42
C MET A 355 6.00 -23.69 19.11
N ILE A 356 5.64 -24.21 17.93
CA ILE A 356 6.16 -23.67 16.65
C ILE A 356 5.62 -22.26 16.42
N ALA A 357 4.32 -22.04 16.63
CA ALA A 357 3.72 -20.71 16.56
C ALA A 357 4.35 -19.76 17.60
N GLY A 358 4.60 -20.24 18.82
CA GLY A 358 5.31 -19.49 19.86
C GLY A 358 6.72 -19.09 19.45
N VAL A 359 7.50 -20.02 18.88
CA VAL A 359 8.86 -19.75 18.37
C VAL A 359 8.83 -18.75 17.23
N LEU A 360 7.94 -18.90 16.24
CA LEU A 360 7.80 -17.94 15.14
C LEU A 360 7.38 -16.55 15.63
N GLY A 361 6.48 -16.49 16.61
CA GLY A 361 6.08 -15.24 17.25
C GLY A 361 7.25 -14.57 17.98
N LEU A 362 8.06 -15.34 18.71
CA LEU A 362 9.29 -14.85 19.34
C LEU A 362 10.32 -14.38 18.32
N LEU A 363 10.50 -15.10 17.21
CA LEU A 363 11.41 -14.69 16.13
C LEU A 363 10.95 -13.41 15.44
N LEU A 364 9.64 -13.23 15.23
CA LEU A 364 9.08 -11.98 14.69
C LEU A 364 9.30 -10.81 15.65
N ALA A 365 9.07 -11.02 16.95
CA ALA A 365 9.37 -10.02 17.98
C ALA A 365 10.87 -9.70 18.04
N ALA A 366 11.73 -10.71 17.98
CA ALA A 366 13.18 -10.53 17.93
C ALA A 366 13.63 -9.79 16.67
N GLY A 367 13.03 -10.07 15.51
CA GLY A 367 13.28 -9.37 14.26
C GLY A 367 12.91 -7.89 14.35
N LEU A 368 11.79 -7.56 14.97
CA LEU A 368 11.37 -6.18 15.24
C LEU A 368 12.36 -5.44 16.12
N ILE A 369 12.76 -6.05 17.24
CA ILE A 369 13.75 -5.48 18.16
C ILE A 369 15.10 -5.30 17.43
N LEU A 370 15.53 -6.30 16.68
CA LEU A 370 16.78 -6.27 15.92
C LEU A 370 16.78 -5.15 14.89
N ARG A 371 15.69 -4.99 14.12
CA ARG A 371 15.59 -3.93 13.11
C ARG A 371 15.72 -2.55 13.76
N LEU A 372 15.00 -2.30 14.87
CA LEU A 372 15.07 -1.03 15.60
C LEU A 372 16.47 -0.79 16.21
N SER A 373 17.17 -1.85 16.59
CA SER A 373 18.52 -1.78 17.16
C SER A 373 19.61 -1.52 16.12
N LEU A 374 19.33 -1.78 14.83
CA LEU A 374 20.27 -1.58 13.73
C LEU A 374 19.93 -0.28 12.98
N PRO A 375 20.70 0.81 13.16
CA PRO A 375 20.42 2.07 12.47
C PRO A 375 20.58 1.91 10.95
N ILE A 376 19.77 2.63 10.19
CA ILE A 376 19.88 2.74 8.73
C ILE A 376 20.39 4.13 8.40
N VAL A 377 21.52 4.21 7.70
CA VAL A 377 22.05 5.46 7.16
C VAL A 377 21.78 5.47 5.66
N ARG A 378 21.05 6.49 5.20
CA ARG A 378 20.82 6.71 3.76
C ARG A 378 22.08 7.32 3.15
N THR A 379 22.52 6.73 2.04
CA THR A 379 23.64 7.17 1.20
C THR A 379 23.12 7.76 -0.11
N ASP A 380 24.04 8.23 -0.96
CA ASP A 380 23.68 8.67 -2.30
C ASP A 380 23.00 7.56 -3.11
N GLY A 381 22.09 7.97 -3.97
CA GLY A 381 21.37 7.09 -4.88
C GLY A 381 20.39 7.88 -5.75
N ALA A 382 19.69 7.19 -6.64
CA ALA A 382 18.85 7.80 -7.69
C ALA A 382 17.86 8.88 -7.20
N MET A 383 17.41 8.83 -5.94
CA MET A 383 16.47 9.80 -5.36
C MET A 383 17.09 10.62 -4.21
N THR A 384 18.37 10.44 -3.89
CA THR A 384 19.04 11.01 -2.71
C THR A 384 20.39 11.62 -3.11
N PRO A 385 20.42 12.84 -3.64
CA PRO A 385 21.65 13.53 -4.04
C PRO A 385 22.33 14.20 -2.83
N ARG A 386 22.67 13.42 -1.80
CA ARG A 386 23.16 13.95 -0.52
C ARG A 386 24.52 14.62 -0.69
N THR A 387 25.46 13.98 -1.37
CA THR A 387 26.82 14.52 -1.55
C THR A 387 26.80 15.76 -2.45
N ALA A 388 26.07 15.74 -3.56
CA ALA A 388 25.89 16.91 -4.40
C ALA A 388 25.29 18.10 -3.62
N LEU A 389 24.26 17.87 -2.80
CA LEU A 389 23.65 18.94 -2.00
C LEU A 389 24.60 19.48 -0.91
N ALA A 390 25.52 18.66 -0.40
CA ALA A 390 26.53 19.10 0.56
C ALA A 390 27.55 20.07 -0.06
N HIS A 391 27.79 20.01 -1.38
CA HIS A 391 28.70 20.92 -2.10
C HIS A 391 28.06 22.26 -2.48
N VAL A 392 26.75 22.41 -2.27
CA VAL A 392 26.05 23.69 -2.54
C VAL A 392 26.31 24.67 -1.38
N PRO A 393 26.83 25.88 -1.65
CA PRO A 393 26.98 26.93 -0.65
C PRO A 393 25.66 27.26 0.06
N PRO A 394 25.66 27.53 1.39
CA PRO A 394 24.43 27.82 2.14
C PRO A 394 23.60 28.98 1.56
N GLU A 395 24.27 30.00 1.03
CA GLU A 395 23.64 31.18 0.41
C GLU A 395 22.80 30.84 -0.82
N LEU A 396 23.22 29.81 -1.59
CA LEU A 396 22.48 29.37 -2.78
C LEU A 396 21.24 28.57 -2.41
N LYS A 397 21.24 27.84 -1.28
CA LYS A 397 20.13 26.96 -0.87
C LYS A 397 18.81 27.69 -0.61
N GLN A 398 18.86 29.00 -0.36
CA GLN A 398 17.68 29.85 -0.17
C GLN A 398 17.19 30.51 -1.47
N LEU A 399 17.94 30.36 -2.57
CA LEU A 399 17.59 30.93 -3.86
C LEU A 399 16.82 29.92 -4.71
N PRO A 400 15.97 30.38 -5.65
CA PRO A 400 15.19 29.48 -6.51
C PRO A 400 16.07 28.47 -7.25
N LEU A 401 15.78 27.20 -7.01
CA LEU A 401 16.44 26.01 -7.54
C LEU A 401 15.67 25.50 -8.76
N LEU A 402 16.34 24.90 -9.75
CA LEU A 402 15.74 23.95 -10.70
C LEU A 402 16.23 22.54 -10.38
N ASN A 403 15.33 21.62 -10.02
CA ASN A 403 15.72 20.25 -9.65
C ASN A 403 15.12 19.17 -10.56
N ASP A 404 15.73 17.99 -10.49
CA ASP A 404 15.15 16.78 -11.04
C ASP A 404 13.95 16.29 -10.21
N TYR A 405 12.91 15.77 -10.89
CA TYR A 405 11.64 15.33 -10.28
C TYR A 405 11.86 14.36 -9.10
N ALA A 406 12.75 13.40 -9.29
CA ALA A 406 13.16 12.40 -8.31
C ALA A 406 13.80 12.99 -7.03
N PHE A 407 14.42 14.17 -7.12
CA PHE A 407 15.12 14.80 -6.01
C PHE A 407 14.20 15.65 -5.13
N GLY A 408 13.00 16.00 -5.62
CA GLY A 408 12.07 16.90 -4.94
C GLY A 408 11.74 16.45 -3.51
N GLY A 409 11.43 15.17 -3.31
CA GLY A 409 11.17 14.63 -1.98
C GLY A 409 12.33 14.82 -1.01
N TYR A 410 13.56 14.53 -1.44
CA TYR A 410 14.76 14.70 -0.61
C TYR A 410 15.05 16.18 -0.29
N LEU A 411 14.79 17.09 -1.23
CA LEU A 411 14.93 18.53 -1.03
C LEU A 411 13.96 19.04 0.04
N ILE A 412 12.68 18.64 -0.05
CA ILE A 412 11.65 18.94 0.97
C ILE A 412 12.11 18.47 2.35
N PHE A 413 12.57 17.22 2.44
CA PHE A 413 13.09 16.65 3.70
C PHE A 413 14.35 17.35 4.22
N SER A 414 15.15 17.94 3.31
CA SER A 414 16.34 18.72 3.65
C SER A 414 16.04 20.20 3.94
N GLY A 415 14.77 20.61 3.93
CA GLY A 415 14.36 21.99 4.17
C GLY A 415 14.65 22.95 3.02
N ILE A 416 14.74 22.44 1.79
CA ILE A 416 14.94 23.25 0.58
C ILE A 416 13.67 23.19 -0.25
N GLU A 417 13.16 24.35 -0.65
CA GLU A 417 11.95 24.46 -1.46
C GLU A 417 12.25 24.02 -2.90
N PRO A 418 11.66 22.91 -3.40
CA PRO A 418 11.95 22.45 -4.75
C PRO A 418 11.15 23.21 -5.81
N PHE A 419 11.65 23.17 -7.04
CA PHE A 419 10.92 23.60 -8.24
C PHE A 419 9.80 22.62 -8.59
N ILE A 420 10.09 21.34 -8.43
CA ILE A 420 9.19 20.24 -8.75
C ILE A 420 9.42 19.08 -7.80
N ASP A 421 8.36 18.37 -7.46
CA ASP A 421 8.42 17.13 -6.69
C ASP A 421 7.39 16.12 -7.21
N SER A 422 7.33 14.96 -6.56
CA SER A 422 6.55 13.82 -7.02
C SER A 422 5.04 13.90 -6.82
N ARG A 423 4.53 14.99 -6.20
CA ARG A 423 3.10 15.27 -6.05
C ARG A 423 2.53 15.82 -7.36
N ALA A 424 2.35 14.93 -8.34
CA ALA A 424 1.91 15.30 -9.69
C ALA A 424 0.55 16.01 -9.74
N ASP A 425 -0.35 15.69 -8.81
CA ASP A 425 -1.67 16.33 -8.64
C ASP A 425 -1.59 17.81 -8.26
N LEU A 426 -0.50 18.23 -7.63
CA LEU A 426 -0.25 19.60 -7.20
C LEU A 426 0.23 20.51 -8.35
N HIS A 427 1.11 20.00 -9.20
CA HIS A 427 1.75 20.80 -10.24
C HIS A 427 0.85 21.03 -11.47
N GLY A 428 0.03 20.04 -11.83
CA GLY A 428 -0.91 20.09 -12.94
C GLY A 428 -0.28 19.87 -14.33
N ASP A 429 -1.11 19.51 -15.30
CA ASP A 429 -0.68 19.01 -16.61
C ASP A 429 0.19 20.00 -17.41
N ALA A 430 -0.13 21.30 -17.39
CA ALA A 430 0.64 22.30 -18.15
C ALA A 430 2.08 22.44 -17.62
N PHE A 431 2.25 22.40 -16.30
CA PHE A 431 3.55 22.46 -15.65
C PHE A 431 4.37 21.20 -15.95
N LEU A 432 3.76 20.01 -15.81
CA LEU A 432 4.41 18.73 -16.09
C LEU A 432 4.80 18.60 -17.58
N LYS A 433 3.95 19.07 -18.51
CA LYS A 433 4.29 19.12 -19.94
C LYS A 433 5.45 20.05 -20.22
N ASN A 434 5.52 21.23 -19.58
CA ASN A 434 6.67 22.12 -19.70
C ASN A 434 7.92 21.42 -19.18
N TYR A 435 7.85 20.81 -18.00
CA TYR A 435 8.97 20.09 -17.39
C TYR A 435 9.47 18.93 -18.26
N ALA A 436 8.58 18.20 -18.94
CA ALA A 436 8.97 17.17 -19.90
C ALA A 436 9.78 17.73 -21.08
N LYS A 437 9.46 18.95 -21.56
CA LYS A 437 10.28 19.64 -22.57
C LYS A 437 11.67 19.98 -22.04
N LEU A 438 11.75 20.43 -20.78
CA LEU A 438 13.03 20.69 -20.13
C LEU A 438 13.87 19.40 -20.08
N LYS A 439 13.30 18.27 -19.61
CA LYS A 439 13.99 16.97 -19.60
C LYS A 439 14.43 16.51 -21.00
N ALA A 440 13.69 16.88 -22.04
CA ALA A 440 14.05 16.63 -23.44
C ALA A 440 15.14 17.57 -23.99
N GLY A 441 15.63 18.55 -23.21
CA GLY A 441 16.69 19.47 -23.62
C GLY A 441 16.20 20.65 -24.47
N ASP A 442 14.90 20.97 -24.46
CA ASP A 442 14.35 22.13 -25.18
C ASP A 442 14.92 23.44 -24.62
N SER A 443 15.84 24.05 -25.37
CA SER A 443 16.57 25.24 -24.94
C SER A 443 15.67 26.47 -24.78
N ALA A 444 14.60 26.57 -25.57
CA ALA A 444 13.66 27.68 -25.47
C ALA A 444 12.79 27.55 -24.21
N ALA A 445 12.29 26.34 -23.94
CA ALA A 445 11.54 26.06 -22.72
C ALA A 445 12.42 26.23 -21.46
N LEU A 446 13.69 25.79 -21.52
CA LEU A 446 14.66 25.98 -20.45
C LEU A 446 14.92 27.47 -20.18
N ALA A 447 15.30 28.24 -21.19
CA ALA A 447 15.57 29.67 -21.04
C ALA A 447 14.37 30.44 -20.47
N HIS A 448 13.17 30.17 -20.99
CA HIS A 448 11.93 30.75 -20.49
C HIS A 448 11.68 30.37 -19.02
N THR A 449 11.91 29.12 -18.63
CA THR A 449 11.71 28.65 -17.24
C THR A 449 12.71 29.29 -16.29
N LEU A 450 14.00 29.32 -16.64
CA LEU A 450 15.04 29.93 -15.80
C LEU A 450 14.76 31.41 -15.54
N GLN A 451 14.29 32.14 -16.56
CA GLN A 451 13.92 33.55 -16.43
C GLN A 451 12.64 33.75 -15.61
N THR A 452 11.57 33.00 -15.93
CA THR A 452 10.24 33.14 -15.31
C THR A 452 10.31 32.88 -13.82
N TYR A 453 11.00 31.81 -13.41
CA TYR A 453 11.11 31.40 -12.01
C TYR A 453 12.36 31.94 -11.33
N ARG A 454 13.15 32.78 -12.03
CA ARG A 454 14.37 33.41 -11.51
C ARG A 454 15.35 32.41 -10.90
N ILE A 455 15.53 31.28 -11.57
CA ILE A 455 16.36 30.17 -11.11
C ILE A 455 17.82 30.62 -11.02
N ARG A 456 18.48 30.35 -9.89
CA ARG A 456 19.86 30.77 -9.59
C ARG A 456 20.85 29.61 -9.55
N TRP A 457 20.36 28.41 -9.30
CA TRP A 457 21.14 27.17 -9.30
C TRP A 457 20.27 25.99 -9.69
N ALA A 458 20.91 24.89 -10.10
CA ALA A 458 20.22 23.67 -10.49
C ALA A 458 20.86 22.43 -9.85
N LEU A 459 20.04 21.44 -9.52
CA LEU A 459 20.45 20.13 -9.01
C LEU A 459 19.78 19.05 -9.84
N LEU A 460 20.53 18.45 -10.75
CA LEU A 460 19.99 17.65 -11.85
C LEU A 460 20.71 16.32 -11.97
N GLU A 461 20.06 15.34 -12.58
CA GLU A 461 20.64 14.06 -12.96
C GLU A 461 21.72 14.29 -14.04
N PRO A 462 22.94 13.73 -13.87
CA PRO A 462 24.04 13.95 -14.78
C PRO A 462 23.78 13.28 -16.14
N HIS A 463 24.45 13.76 -17.18
CA HIS A 463 24.42 13.16 -18.53
C HIS A 463 23.01 13.08 -19.18
N THR A 464 22.12 13.99 -18.82
CA THR A 464 20.79 14.12 -19.45
C THR A 464 20.76 15.25 -20.49
N PRO A 465 19.78 15.23 -21.44
CA PRO A 465 19.59 16.34 -22.38
C PRO A 465 19.39 17.69 -21.70
N LEU A 466 18.73 17.70 -20.53
CA LEU A 466 18.57 18.90 -19.70
C LEU A 466 19.92 19.43 -19.18
N THR A 467 20.78 18.58 -18.61
CA THR A 467 22.11 19.03 -18.17
C THR A 467 22.97 19.48 -19.33
N ALA A 468 22.92 18.81 -20.48
CA ALA A 468 23.66 19.21 -21.67
C ALA A 468 23.20 20.59 -22.19
N ALA A 469 21.88 20.84 -22.22
CA ALA A 469 21.33 22.14 -22.60
C ALA A 469 21.76 23.23 -21.62
N LEU A 470 21.75 22.97 -20.30
CA LEU A 470 22.14 23.94 -19.28
C LEU A 470 23.65 24.25 -19.34
N SER A 471 24.50 23.25 -19.57
CA SER A 471 25.95 23.44 -19.77
C SER A 471 26.28 24.31 -20.99
N ALA A 472 25.42 24.29 -22.02
CA ALA A 472 25.58 25.12 -23.20
C ALA A 472 25.06 26.56 -23.02
N MET A 473 24.35 26.87 -21.94
CA MET A 473 23.78 28.20 -21.71
C MET A 473 24.83 29.19 -21.17
N PRO A 474 24.93 30.40 -21.76
CA PRO A 474 25.79 31.45 -21.22
C PRO A 474 25.47 31.80 -19.77
N GLY A 475 26.50 31.92 -18.93
CA GLY A 475 26.38 32.33 -17.52
C GLY A 475 26.09 31.21 -16.53
N TRP A 476 25.87 29.98 -17.00
CA TRP A 476 25.75 28.79 -16.16
C TRP A 476 27.06 28.02 -16.09
N HIS A 477 27.41 27.55 -14.90
CA HIS A 477 28.63 26.78 -14.66
C HIS A 477 28.32 25.56 -13.82
N GLU A 478 28.82 24.40 -14.26
CA GLU A 478 28.85 23.19 -13.44
C GLU A 478 29.91 23.38 -12.33
N VAL A 479 29.49 23.23 -11.08
CA VAL A 479 30.36 23.39 -9.89
C VAL A 479 30.62 22.06 -9.19
N TYR A 480 29.80 21.05 -9.48
CA TYR A 480 29.94 19.69 -8.95
C TYR A 480 29.23 18.70 -9.87
N SER A 481 29.77 17.50 -10.01
CA SER A 481 29.13 16.40 -10.72
C SER A 481 29.66 15.06 -10.22
N ASP A 482 28.76 14.10 -10.00
CA ASP A 482 29.07 12.71 -9.70
C ASP A 482 28.14 11.78 -10.51
N ASN A 483 28.12 10.47 -10.19
CA ASN A 483 27.25 9.50 -10.89
C ASN A 483 25.75 9.65 -10.57
N THR A 484 25.39 10.46 -9.57
CA THR A 484 24.03 10.64 -9.07
C THR A 484 23.45 11.99 -9.46
N ALA A 485 24.23 13.07 -9.32
CA ALA A 485 23.75 14.43 -9.52
C ALA A 485 24.86 15.40 -9.98
N ALA A 486 24.45 16.41 -10.72
CA ALA A 486 25.23 17.56 -11.15
C ALA A 486 24.62 18.85 -10.58
N VAL A 487 25.49 19.76 -10.14
CA VAL A 487 25.13 21.07 -9.59
C VAL A 487 25.59 22.16 -10.55
N PHE A 488 24.66 23.02 -10.92
CA PHE A 488 24.92 24.19 -11.75
C PHE A 488 24.61 25.47 -11.01
N THR A 489 25.39 26.52 -11.24
CA THR A 489 25.14 27.85 -10.66
C THR A 489 25.28 28.93 -11.71
N GLN A 490 24.49 30.00 -11.57
CA GLN A 490 24.85 31.28 -12.15
C GLN A 490 25.82 31.97 -11.20
N ARG A 491 26.91 32.58 -11.72
CA ARG A 491 27.82 33.39 -10.88
C ARG A 491 27.00 34.34 -10.02
N VAL A 492 27.13 34.22 -8.70
CA VAL A 492 26.64 35.24 -7.78
C VAL A 492 27.50 36.48 -8.05
N PRO A 493 26.92 37.67 -8.33
CA PRO A 493 27.70 38.90 -8.31
C PRO A 493 28.35 38.98 -6.93
N GLY A 494 29.68 38.95 -6.89
CA GLY A 494 30.46 39.01 -5.65
C GLY A 494 30.31 40.32 -4.91
#